data_AF-A0A2W4L8U2-F1
#
_entry.id   AF-A0A2W4L8U2-F1
#
_cell.length_a   1.000
_cell.length_b   1.000
_cell.length_c   1.000
_cell.angle_alpha   90.00
_cell.angle_beta   90.00
_cell.angle_gamma   90.00
#
_symmetry.space_group_name_H-M   'P 1'
#
loop_
_entity.id
_entity.type
_entity.pdbx_description
1 polymer ?
#
loop_
_entity_poly.entity_id
_entity_poly.type
_entity_poly.pdbx_seq_one_letter_code
_entity_poly.pdbx_strand_id
1 'polypeptide(L)'
;HAEVGTDRIGTWRQRLRPWEIGLVEAVLGERLRAYGYELSGAPEPSAGQRLRYELATGRHRLAPVRRLLGSLGPRRALAAPSSSSAPR
;
A
#
# COMPACT_ATOMS: atom_id res chain seq x y z
N HIS A 1 22.45 0.23 -13.40
CA HIS A 1 21.13 0.88 -13.21
C HIS A 1 20.81 1.66 -14.48
N ALA A 2 19.61 1.52 -15.03
CA ALA A 2 19.18 2.35 -16.14
C ALA A 2 18.97 3.80 -15.66
N GLU A 3 19.26 4.76 -16.53
CA GLU A 3 19.04 6.18 -16.28
C GLU A 3 17.55 6.45 -16.04
N VAL A 4 17.24 7.24 -15.02
CA VAL A 4 15.85 7.55 -14.65
C VAL A 4 15.35 8.65 -15.57
N GLY A 5 14.71 8.25 -16.68
CA GLY A 5 14.10 9.15 -17.64
C GLY A 5 12.65 9.51 -17.32
N THR A 6 12.22 10.67 -17.80
CA THR A 6 10.84 11.17 -17.66
C THR A 6 9.90 10.68 -18.76
N ASP A 7 10.38 9.88 -19.72
CA ASP A 7 9.61 9.39 -20.88
C ASP A 7 8.34 8.61 -20.52
N ARG A 8 8.28 8.04 -19.31
CA ARG A 8 7.12 7.26 -18.83
C ARG A 8 6.21 8.05 -17.89
N ILE A 9 6.48 9.35 -17.73
CA ILE A 9 5.60 10.24 -16.96
C ILE A 9 4.24 10.29 -17.64
N GLY A 10 3.18 10.00 -16.86
CA GLY A 10 1.81 10.02 -17.36
C GLY A 10 1.32 8.73 -18.02
N THR A 11 2.18 7.73 -18.28
CA THR A 11 1.74 6.41 -18.82
C THR A 11 0.70 5.72 -17.92
N TRP A 12 0.70 6.03 -16.63
CA TRP A 12 -0.30 5.52 -15.69
C TRP A 12 -1.73 5.91 -16.07
N ARG A 13 -1.95 7.09 -16.67
CA ARG A 13 -3.29 7.54 -17.10
C ARG A 13 -3.88 6.63 -18.17
N GLN A 14 -3.05 6.05 -19.01
CA GLN A 14 -3.50 5.11 -20.05
C GLN A 14 -3.86 3.73 -19.50
N ARG A 15 -3.38 3.39 -18.30
CA ARG A 15 -3.57 2.08 -17.66
C ARG A 15 -4.72 2.07 -16.66
N LEU A 16 -5.17 3.24 -16.24
CA LEU A 16 -6.28 3.40 -15.30
C LEU A 16 -7.58 3.71 -16.04
N ARG A 17 -8.68 3.22 -15.49
CA ARG A 17 -10.02 3.60 -15.95
C ARG A 17 -10.31 5.05 -15.59
N PRO A 18 -11.21 5.74 -16.31
CA PRO A 18 -11.51 7.15 -16.03
C PRO A 18 -11.87 7.46 -14.58
N TRP A 19 -12.67 6.61 -13.93
CA TRP A 19 -13.02 6.79 -12.51
C TRP A 19 -11.84 6.56 -11.55
N GLU A 20 -10.87 5.72 -11.94
CA GLU A 20 -9.65 5.49 -11.15
C GLU A 20 -8.72 6.70 -11.24
N ILE A 21 -8.64 7.33 -12.42
CA ILE A 21 -7.95 8.60 -12.59
C ILE A 21 -8.63 9.67 -11.72
N GLY A 22 -9.96 9.77 -11.76
CA GLY A 22 -10.72 10.68 -10.90
C GLY A 22 -10.46 10.47 -9.41
N LEU A 23 -10.37 9.21 -8.96
CA LEU A 23 -10.01 8.88 -7.58
C LEU A 23 -8.59 9.32 -7.22
N VAL A 24 -7.62 9.09 -8.11
CA VAL A 24 -6.24 9.54 -7.92
C VAL A 24 -6.17 11.07 -7.84
N GLU A 25 -6.84 11.77 -8.74
CA GLU A 25 -6.86 13.24 -8.76
C GLU A 25 -7.57 13.81 -7.53
N ALA A 26 -8.66 13.18 -7.07
CA ALA A 26 -9.36 13.58 -5.85
C ALA A 26 -8.53 13.40 -4.57
N VAL A 27 -7.67 12.39 -4.50
CA VAL A 27 -6.86 12.09 -3.31
C VAL A 27 -5.48 12.74 -3.34
N LEU A 28 -4.85 12.79 -4.51
CA LEU A 28 -3.45 13.20 -4.69
C LEU A 28 -3.33 14.51 -5.48
N GLY A 29 -4.42 15.18 -5.83
CA GLY A 29 -4.43 16.33 -6.73
C GLY A 29 -3.49 17.47 -6.30
N GLU A 30 -3.45 17.81 -5.01
CA GLU A 30 -2.53 18.82 -4.49
C GLU A 30 -1.06 18.41 -4.66
N ARG A 31 -0.72 17.16 -4.35
CA ARG A 31 0.64 16.64 -4.54
C ARG A 31 1.02 16.58 -6.01
N LEU A 32 0.10 16.14 -6.87
CA LEU A 32 0.32 16.11 -8.31
C LEU A 32 0.65 17.51 -8.84
N ARG A 33 -0.15 18.52 -8.47
CA ARG A 33 0.11 19.92 -8.82
C ARG A 33 1.43 20.44 -8.25
N ALA A 34 1.77 20.10 -7.00
CA ALA A 34 3.03 20.47 -6.39
C ALA A 34 4.26 19.89 -7.13
N TYR A 35 4.09 18.74 -7.79
CA TYR A 35 5.11 18.14 -8.66
C TYR A 35 5.00 18.57 -10.13
N GLY A 36 4.20 19.59 -10.45
CA GLY A 36 4.03 20.12 -11.82
C GLY A 36 3.14 19.28 -12.73
N TYR A 37 2.37 18.33 -12.19
CA TYR A 37 1.41 17.56 -12.97
C TYR A 37 0.08 18.31 -13.09
N GLU A 38 -0.41 18.43 -14.32
CA GLU A 38 -1.76 18.88 -14.60
C GLU A 38 -2.79 17.76 -14.33
N LEU A 39 -3.93 18.13 -13.77
CA LEU A 39 -5.05 17.21 -13.60
C LEU A 39 -5.83 17.12 -14.90
N SER A 40 -6.19 15.91 -15.30
CA SER A 40 -6.92 15.64 -16.54
C SER A 40 -8.40 16.00 -16.49
N GLY A 41 -8.94 16.29 -15.30
CA GLY A 41 -10.35 16.60 -15.12
C GLY A 41 -11.23 15.35 -15.23
N ALA A 42 -10.68 14.20 -14.84
CA ALA A 42 -11.41 12.94 -14.84
C ALA A 42 -12.66 13.02 -13.95
N PRO A 43 -13.71 12.23 -14.23
CA PRO A 43 -14.96 12.31 -13.49
C PRO A 43 -14.75 12.07 -12.00
N GLU A 44 -15.44 12.86 -11.15
CA GLU A 44 -15.30 12.74 -9.71
C GLU A 44 -15.70 11.32 -9.22
N PRO A 45 -14.91 10.68 -8.36
CA PRO A 45 -15.22 9.36 -7.87
C PRO A 45 -16.49 9.37 -7.01
N SER A 46 -17.31 8.33 -7.16
CA SER A 46 -18.47 8.11 -6.28
C SER A 46 -18.04 7.94 -4.81
N ALA A 47 -18.96 8.23 -3.89
CA ALA A 47 -18.72 8.05 -2.45
C ALA A 47 -18.29 6.61 -2.10
N GLY A 48 -18.86 5.60 -2.77
CA GLY A 48 -18.47 4.20 -2.58
C GLY A 48 -17.03 3.89 -3.02
N GLN A 49 -16.55 4.53 -4.09
CA GLN A 49 -15.15 4.40 -4.53
C GLN A 49 -14.19 5.08 -3.54
N ARG A 50 -14.54 6.27 -3.04
CA ARG A 50 -13.77 6.96 -1.98
C ARG A 50 -13.72 6.13 -0.70
N LEU A 51 -14.84 5.57 -0.26
CA LEU A 51 -14.88 4.73 0.94
C LEU A 51 -14.00 3.49 0.80
N ARG A 52 -14.05 2.80 -0.36
CA ARG A 52 -13.18 1.65 -0.63
C ARG A 52 -11.69 2.03 -0.59
N TYR A 53 -11.34 3.20 -1.12
CA TYR A 53 -9.98 3.73 -1.05
C TYR A 53 -9.53 3.97 0.40
N GLU A 54 -10.36 4.62 1.21
CA GLU A 54 -10.04 4.90 2.62
C GLU A 54 -9.89 3.61 3.44
N LEU A 55 -10.76 2.63 3.21
CA LEU A 55 -10.65 1.31 3.84
C LEU A 55 -9.34 0.60 3.49
N ALA A 56 -8.95 0.62 2.21
CA ALA A 56 -7.69 0.04 1.75
C ALA A 56 -6.49 0.77 2.37
N THR A 57 -6.51 2.11 2.35
CA THR A 57 -5.46 2.97 2.92
C THR A 57 -5.33 2.75 4.42
N GLY A 58 -6.43 2.69 5.16
CA GLY A 58 -6.46 2.37 6.57
C GLY A 58 -5.84 1.00 6.87
N ARG A 59 -6.19 -0.03 6.07
CA ARG A 59 -5.58 -1.36 6.20
C ARG A 59 -4.07 -1.33 6.00
N HIS A 60 -3.57 -0.57 5.02
CA HIS A 60 -2.13 -0.40 4.78
C HIS A 60 -1.44 0.35 5.92
N ARG A 61 -2.05 1.44 6.43
CA ARG A 61 -1.53 2.21 7.57
C ARG A 61 -1.42 1.37 8.85
N LEU A 62 -2.36 0.44 9.05
CA LEU A 62 -2.38 -0.45 10.21
C LEU A 62 -1.55 -1.72 10.01
N ALA A 63 -1.04 -2.00 8.80
CA ALA A 63 -0.28 -3.21 8.54
C ALA A 63 0.99 -3.35 9.41
N PRO A 64 1.80 -2.30 9.66
CA PRO A 64 2.94 -2.39 10.57
C PRO A 64 2.53 -2.73 12.01
N VAL A 65 1.49 -2.08 12.53
CA VAL A 65 0.96 -2.33 13.88
C VAL A 65 0.45 -3.76 14.00
N ARG A 66 -0.29 -4.25 13.00
CA ARG A 66 -0.76 -5.64 12.96
C ARG A 66 0.40 -6.65 12.93
N ARG A 67 1.48 -6.35 12.20
CA ARG A 67 2.70 -7.19 12.21
C ARG A 67 3.37 -7.19 13.57
N LEU A 68 3.50 -6.03 14.21
CA LEU A 68 4.08 -5.91 15.54
C LEU A 68 3.26 -6.71 16.57
N LEU A 69 1.95 -6.50 16.61
CA LEU A 69 1.05 -7.28 17.48
C LEU A 69 1.13 -8.78 17.20
N GLY A 70 1.21 -9.19 15.93
CA GLY A 70 1.41 -10.59 15.55
C GLY A 70 2.74 -11.17 16.03
N SER A 71 3.82 -10.38 16.00
CA SER A 71 5.14 -10.78 16.52
C SER A 71 5.23 -10.86 18.05
N LEU A 72 4.29 -10.21 18.76
CA LEU A 72 4.15 -10.27 20.21
C LEU A 72 3.25 -11.43 20.67
N GLY A 73 2.67 -12.19 19.74
CA GLY A 73 1.98 -13.44 20.03
C GLY A 73 2.91 -14.42 20.77
N PRO A 74 2.35 -15.32 21.61
CA PRO A 74 3.16 -16.12 22.51
C PRO A 74 4.20 -16.89 21.69
N ARG A 75 5.49 -16.66 22.00
CA ARG A 75 6.57 -17.54 21.57
C ARG A 75 6.21 -18.93 22.07
N ARG A 76 5.54 -19.71 21.23
CA ARG A 76 5.19 -21.10 21.51
C ARG A 76 6.52 -21.83 21.60
N ALA A 77 6.98 -22.02 22.84
CA ALA A 77 8.23 -22.64 23.18
C ALA A 77 8.25 -24.07 22.63
N LEU A 78 8.82 -24.23 21.44
CA LEU A 78 9.36 -25.50 20.98
C LEU A 78 10.79 -25.59 21.51
N ALA A 79 10.90 -25.79 22.81
CA ALA A 79 12.09 -26.32 23.43
C ALA A 79 11.64 -27.55 24.21
N ALA A 80 11.38 -28.64 23.48
CA ALA A 80 11.29 -29.95 24.08
C ALA A 80 12.69 -30.27 24.67
N PRO A 81 12.80 -30.67 25.95
CA PRO A 81 14.08 -31.07 26.49
C PRO A 81 14.54 -32.36 25.80
N SER A 82 15.68 -32.28 25.12
CA SER A 82 16.40 -33.45 24.62
C SER A 82 16.85 -34.28 25.82
N SER A 83 16.09 -35.34 26.14
CA SER A 83 16.55 -36.40 27.03
C SER A 83 17.72 -37.13 26.38
N SER A 84 18.93 -36.65 26.65
CA SER A 84 20.18 -37.36 26.34
C SER A 84 20.45 -38.34 27.48
N SER A 85 20.09 -39.61 27.25
CA SER A 85 20.45 -40.73 28.13
C SER A 85 21.91 -41.13 27.85
N ALA A 86 22.77 -41.01 28.86
CA ALA A 86 24.17 -41.41 28.79
C ALA A 86 24.34 -42.92 29.05
N PRO A 87 25.19 -43.64 28.31
CA PRO A 87 25.53 -45.03 28.62
C PRO A 87 26.68 -45.13 29.64
N ARG A 88 26.65 -46.18 30.47
CA ARG A 88 27.75 -46.64 31.33
C ARG A 88 28.44 -47.84 30.72
#